data_AF-A0A3N6S617-F1
#
_entry.id   AF-A0A3N6S617-F1
#
_cell.length_a   1.000
_cell.length_b   1.000
_cell.length_c   1.000
_cell.angle_alpha   90.00
_cell.angle_beta   90.00
_cell.angle_gamma   90.00
#
_symmetry.space_group_name_H-M   'P 1'
#
loop_
_entity.id
_entity.type
_entity.pdbx_description
1 polymer ?
#
loop_
_entity_poly.entity_id
_entity_poly.type
_entity_poly.pdbx_seq_one_letter_code
_entity_poly.pdbx_strand_id
1 'polypeptide(L)' 'MTSHFPYPITTVTGVILAGGRGNRMGGKDKGLIVWREKPLWQHVLSRLAPQTGKVCINANRN' A
#
# COMPACT_ATOMS: atom_id res chain seq x y z
N MET A 1 5.85 2.34 25.03
CA MET A 1 6.99 1.81 24.24
C MET A 1 7.08 2.60 22.95
N THR A 2 7.83 3.71 22.96
CA THR A 2 8.07 4.51 21.76
C THR A 2 9.28 3.90 21.05
N SER A 3 9.07 3.24 19.92
CA SER A 3 10.16 2.78 19.06
C SER A 3 10.99 3.99 18.61
N HIS A 4 12.26 4.04 19.01
CA HIS A 4 13.21 5.07 18.59
C HIS A 4 13.58 4.83 17.12
N PHE A 5 12.76 5.33 16.21
CA PHE A 5 13.15 5.41 14.80
C PHE A 5 14.17 6.56 14.67
N PRO A 6 15.33 6.33 14.04
CA PRO A 6 16.36 7.37 13.88
C PRO A 6 15.93 8.51 12.96
N TYR A 7 14.72 8.46 12.41
CA TYR A 7 14.14 9.44 11.50
C TYR A 7 12.71 9.80 11.93
N PRO A 8 12.30 11.07 11.83
CA PRO A 8 10.91 11.45 12.02
C PRO A 8 10.03 10.78 10.97
N ILE A 9 8.80 10.42 11.34
CA ILE A 9 7.82 9.77 10.45
C ILE A 9 7.65 10.53 9.12
N THR A 10 7.76 11.86 9.17
CA THR A 10 7.63 12.77 8.02
C THR A 10 8.70 12.60 6.94
N THR A 11 9.88 12.05 7.26
CA THR A 11 10.96 11.84 6.28
C THR A 11 10.91 10.47 5.60
N VAL A 12 10.07 9.56 6.08
CA VAL A 12 9.90 8.23 5.47
C VAL A 12 8.77 8.30 4.44
N THR A 13 9.07 7.95 3.19
CA THR A 13 8.05 7.77 2.13
C THR A 13 7.59 6.33 2.11
N GLY A 14 6.28 6.11 2.30
CA GLY A 14 5.65 4.80 2.14
C GLY A 14 5.40 4.50 0.67
N VAL A 15 5.70 3.28 0.23
CA VAL A 15 5.42 2.84 -1.14
C VAL A 15 4.57 1.57 -1.10
N ILE A 16 3.36 1.65 -1.68
CA ILE A 16 2.49 0.49 -1.88
C ILE A 16 2.86 -0.14 -3.23
N LEU A 17 3.39 -1.36 -3.20
CA LEU A 17 3.67 -2.13 -4.41
C LEU A 17 2.41 -2.89 -4.84
N ALA A 18 1.61 -2.26 -5.69
CA ALA A 18 0.39 -2.82 -6.26
C ALA A 18 0.63 -3.55 -7.60
N GLY A 19 1.88 -3.64 -8.07
CA GLY A 19 2.21 -4.30 -9.33
C GLY A 19 2.37 -5.82 -9.24
N GLY A 20 2.10 -6.53 -10.34
CA GLY A 20 2.32 -7.97 -10.46
C GLY A 20 1.51 -8.61 -11.57
N ARG A 21 1.73 -9.90 -11.88
CA ARG A 21 1.01 -10.59 -12.97
C ARG A 21 -0.44 -10.97 -12.66
N GLY A 22 -0.86 -10.96 -11.39
CA GLY A 22 -2.24 -11.31 -11.02
C GLY A 22 -2.64 -12.77 -11.32
N ASN A 23 -1.71 -13.65 -11.74
CA ASN A 23 -2.02 -15.00 -12.25
C ASN A 23 -2.88 -15.84 -11.30
N ARG A 24 -2.64 -15.76 -9.99
CA ARG A 24 -3.43 -16.50 -8.98
C ARG A 24 -4.80 -15.87 -8.69
N MET A 25 -5.05 -14.67 -9.18
CA MET A 25 -6.31 -13.92 -9.06
C MET A 25 -7.01 -13.77 -10.42
N GLY A 26 -6.82 -14.74 -11.32
CA GLY A 26 -7.46 -14.72 -12.65
C GLY A 26 -6.95 -13.62 -13.58
N GLY A 27 -5.70 -13.17 -13.39
CA GLY A 27 -5.08 -12.12 -14.21
C GLY A 27 -5.51 -10.69 -13.86
N LYS A 28 -6.41 -10.51 -12.88
CA LYS A 28 -6.86 -9.20 -12.40
C LYS A 28 -5.76 -8.49 -11.61
N ASP A 29 -5.78 -7.16 -11.64
CA ASP A 29 -4.97 -6.37 -10.72
C ASP A 29 -5.40 -6.64 -9.28
N LYS A 30 -4.50 -7.23 -8.49
CA LYS A 30 -4.79 -7.60 -7.10
C LYS A 30 -5.11 -6.38 -6.25
N GLY A 31 -4.47 -5.23 -6.52
CA GLY A 31 -4.71 -4.00 -5.79
C GLY A 31 -6.17 -3.56 -5.87
N LEU A 32 -6.83 -3.77 -7.01
CA LEU A 32 -8.23 -3.36 -7.25
C LEU A 32 -9.28 -4.37 -6.78
N ILE A 33 -8.89 -5.56 -6.33
CA ILE A 33 -9.85 -6.55 -5.83
C ILE A 33 -10.55 -5.99 -4.60
N VAL A 34 -11.88 -5.92 -4.66
CA VAL A 34 -12.72 -5.47 -3.55
C VAL A 34 -12.80 -6.56 -2.50
N TRP A 35 -12.45 -6.20 -1.27
CA TRP A 35 -12.61 -7.04 -0.09
C TRP A 35 -13.11 -6.17 1.06
N ARG A 36 -14.19 -6.60 1.75
CA ARG A 36 -14.85 -5.79 2.78
C ARG A 36 -15.12 -4.35 2.29
N GLU A 37 -15.78 -4.26 1.14
CA GLU A 37 -16.25 -3.00 0.52
C GLU A 37 -15.15 -2.03 0.06
N LYS A 38 -13.86 -2.37 0.22
CA LYS A 38 -12.74 -1.54 -0.21
C LYS A 38 -11.76 -2.33 -1.08
N PRO A 39 -11.17 -1.73 -2.11
CA PRO A 39 -10.09 -2.36 -2.86
C PRO A 39 -8.88 -2.64 -1.94
N LEU A 40 -8.15 -3.72 -2.18
CA LEU A 40 -7.01 -4.15 -1.35
C LEU A 40 -5.98 -3.03 -1.13
N TRP A 41 -5.71 -2.18 -2.12
CA TRP A 41 -4.77 -1.06 -1.96
C TRP A 41 -5.22 -0.05 -0.88
N GLN A 42 -6.53 0.18 -0.71
CA GLN A 42 -7.04 1.10 0.31
C GLN A 42 -6.84 0.58 1.72
N HIS A 43 -6.92 -0.75 1.92
CA HIS A 43 -6.60 -1.36 3.22
C HIS A 43 -5.14 -1.14 3.60
N VAL A 44 -4.23 -1.30 2.63
CA VAL A 44 -2.80 -1.04 2.83
C VAL A 44 -2.55 0.44 3.09
N LEU A 45 -3.14 1.34 2.30
CA LEU A 45 -3.02 2.78 2.49
C LEU A 45 -3.48 3.22 3.89
N SER A 46 -4.64 2.72 4.34
CA SER A 46 -5.20 3.07 5.65
C SER A 46 -4.28 2.65 6.81
N ARG A 47 -3.49 1.58 6.63
CA ARG A 47 -2.51 1.13 7.62
C ARG A 47 -1.17 1.86 7.49
N LEU A 48 -0.74 2.18 6.27
CA LEU A 48 0.58 2.75 6.00
C LEU A 48 0.64 4.27 6.22
N ALA A 49 -0.43 5.00 5.87
CA ALA A 49 -0.46 6.45 5.91
C ALA A 49 -0.14 7.06 7.30
N PRO A 50 -0.66 6.54 8.44
CA PRO A 50 -0.34 7.09 9.75
C PRO A 50 1.13 6.94 10.18
N GLN A 51 1.92 6.14 9.45
CA GLN A 51 3.29 5.75 9.79
C GLN A 51 4.34 6.36 8.85
N THR A 52 3.93 7.17 7.86
CA THR A 52 4.81 7.72 6.82
C THR A 52 4.43 9.17 6.48
N GLY A 53 5.37 9.95 5.95
CA GLY A 53 5.12 11.34 5.57
C GLY A 53 4.37 11.48 4.25
N LYS A 54 4.88 10.84 3.21
CA LYS A 54 4.24 10.73 1.89
C LYS A 54 3.95 9.28 1.57
N VAL A 55 2.88 9.02 0.84
CA VAL A 55 2.56 7.68 0.32
C VAL A 55 2.47 7.72 -1.19
N CYS A 56 3.16 6.79 -1.85
CA CYS A 56 3.08 6.56 -3.29
C CYS A 56 2.55 5.14 -3.57
N ILE A 57 1.89 4.95 -4.70
CA ILE A 57 1.48 3.64 -5.19
C ILE A 57 2.24 3.36 -6.48
N ASN A 58 3.01 2.28 -6.49
CA ASN A 58 3.63 1.75 -7.71
C ASN A 58 2.73 0.63 -8.24
N ALA A 59 2.05 0.90 -9.35
CA ALA A 59 1.20 -0.04 -10.06
C ALA A 59 1.66 -0.14 -11.52
N ASN A 60 1.49 -1.33 -12.11
CA ASN A 60 1.86 -1.59 -13.50
C ASN A 60 0.64 -1.86 -14.40
N ARG A 61 -0.59 -1.67 -13.88
CA ARG A 61 -1.88 -2.00 -14.52
C ARG A 61 -3.03 -1.18 -13.90
N ASN A 62 -4.24 -1.36 -14.44
CA ASN A 62 -5.55 -1.06 -13.84
C ASN A 62 -6.36 -2.35 -13.82
#